data_AF-A0A8S3GLY4-F1
#
_entry.id   AF-A0A8S3GLY4-F1
#
_cell.length_a   1.000
_cell.length_b   1.000
_cell.length_c   1.000
_cell.angle_alpha   90.00
_cell.angle_beta   90.00
_cell.angle_gamma   90.00
#
_symmetry.space_group_name_H-M   'P 1'
#
loop_
_entity.id
_entity.type
_entity.pdbx_description
1 polymer ?
#
loop_
_entity_poly.entity_id
_entity_poly.type
_entity_poly.pdbx_seq_one_letter_code
_entity_poly.pdbx_strand_id
1 'polypeptide(L)'
;ADAVRIAKYVGYQNAGTVEFLLDNQGRHYFIEVNCRLQVEHTCSEEITGIDIVQSQIKIAEGKPLADLGLEQDKIKLMGAAVQCRMTTEDPANNFTPDVGRIDVFRSAEGFGIRIDSASAYTDAVISP
;
A
#
# COMPACT_ATOMS: atom_id res chain seq x y z
N ALA A 1 -11.98 4.04 15.70
CA ALA A 1 -11.01 5.08 16.14
C ALA A 1 -9.78 4.50 16.86
N ASP A 2 -9.68 3.19 17.06
CA ASP A 2 -8.68 2.59 17.96
C ASP A 2 -7.26 2.69 17.43
N ALA A 3 -7.07 2.56 16.11
CA ALA A 3 -5.79 2.82 15.44
C ALA A 3 -5.23 4.21 15.79
N VAL A 4 -6.07 5.25 15.70
CA VAL A 4 -5.69 6.63 16.03
C VAL A 4 -5.39 6.79 17.52
N ARG A 5 -6.13 6.09 18.41
CA ARG A 5 -5.86 6.11 19.86
C ARG A 5 -4.49 5.52 20.17
N ILE A 6 -4.15 4.37 19.57
CA ILE A 6 -2.83 3.73 19.72
C ILE A 6 -1.73 4.67 19.24
N ALA A 7 -1.86 5.19 18.02
CA ALA A 7 -0.86 6.09 17.42
C ALA A 7 -0.63 7.35 18.28
N LYS A 8 -1.70 7.97 18.79
CA LYS A 8 -1.59 9.14 19.68
C LYS A 8 -0.94 8.80 21.02
N TYR A 9 -1.29 7.66 21.62
CA TYR A 9 -0.76 7.27 22.93
C TYR A 9 0.76 7.08 22.92
N VAL A 10 1.30 6.51 21.83
CA VAL A 10 2.75 6.28 21.70
C VAL A 10 3.50 7.44 21.03
N GLY A 11 2.80 8.50 20.62
CA GLY A 11 3.40 9.59 19.85
C GLY A 11 3.97 9.11 18.51
N TYR A 12 3.24 8.22 17.82
CA TYR A 12 3.67 7.60 16.57
C TYR A 12 4.01 8.65 15.50
N GLN A 13 5.10 8.42 14.76
CA GLN A 13 5.57 9.32 13.71
C GLN A 13 5.67 8.60 12.37
N ASN A 14 5.50 9.37 11.30
CA ASN A 14 5.54 8.90 9.92
C ASN A 14 4.38 7.91 9.59
N ALA A 15 4.47 7.18 8.48
CA ALA A 15 3.44 6.23 8.06
C ALA A 15 3.52 4.91 8.84
N GLY A 16 2.36 4.29 9.04
CA GLY A 16 2.24 2.95 9.61
C GLY A 16 0.81 2.45 9.55
N THR A 17 0.66 1.14 9.66
CA THR A 17 -0.66 0.47 9.62
C THR A 17 -0.92 -0.22 10.95
N VAL A 18 -2.14 -0.08 11.45
CA VAL A 18 -2.63 -0.83 12.61
C VAL A 18 -3.60 -1.88 12.11
N GLU A 19 -3.30 -3.15 12.38
CA GLU A 19 -4.06 -4.27 11.87
C GLU A 19 -5.01 -4.84 12.93
N PHE A 20 -6.17 -5.26 12.46
CA PHE A 20 -7.23 -5.84 13.28
C PHE A 20 -7.81 -7.07 12.60
N LEU A 21 -8.19 -8.07 13.40
CA LEU A 21 -9.11 -9.12 12.97
C LEU A 21 -10.54 -8.69 13.29
N LEU A 22 -11.46 -8.90 12.37
CA LEU A 22 -12.89 -8.65 12.54
C LEU A 22 -13.64 -9.99 12.57
N ASP A 23 -14.45 -10.22 13.60
CA ASP A 23 -15.29 -11.41 13.66
C ASP A 23 -16.69 -11.20 13.06
N ASN A 24 -17.45 -12.29 12.94
CA ASN A 24 -18.81 -12.27 12.38
C ASN A 24 -19.83 -11.50 13.26
N GLN A 25 -19.47 -11.16 14.50
CA GLN A 25 -20.29 -10.34 15.39
C GLN A 25 -19.94 -8.85 15.28
N GLY A 26 -19.01 -8.48 14.39
CA GLY A 26 -18.56 -7.11 14.19
C GLY A 26 -17.59 -6.61 15.26
N ARG A 27 -17.01 -7.50 16.06
CA ARG A 27 -15.99 -7.14 17.05
C ARG A 27 -14.61 -7.18 16.39
N HIS A 28 -13.83 -6.12 16.56
CA HIS A 28 -12.47 -6.05 16.06
C HIS A 28 -11.44 -6.25 17.18
N TYR A 29 -10.32 -6.89 16.84
CA TYR A 29 -9.25 -7.27 17.76
C TYR A 29 -7.91 -6.85 17.19
N PHE A 30 -7.15 -6.04 17.93
CA PHE A 30 -5.81 -5.63 17.54
C PHE A 30 -4.89 -6.85 17.38
N ILE A 31 -4.08 -6.87 16.33
CA ILE A 31 -3.07 -7.92 16.12
C ILE A 31 -1.65 -7.37 16.04
N GLU A 32 -1.42 -6.32 15.24
CA GLU A 32 -0.08 -5.78 15.04
C GLU A 32 -0.09 -4.32 14.57
N VAL A 33 1.10 -3.70 14.63
CA VAL A 33 1.40 -2.43 13.97
C VAL A 33 2.56 -2.67 13.01
N ASN A 34 2.33 -2.41 11.73
CA ASN A 34 3.38 -2.32 10.74
C ASN A 34 3.97 -0.91 10.74
N CYS A 35 5.12 -0.76 11.39
CA CYS A 35 5.77 0.55 11.58
C CYS A 35 6.50 1.08 10.33
N ARG A 36 5.93 0.87 9.14
CA ARG A 36 6.47 1.24 7.84
C ARG A 36 5.37 1.31 6.79
N LEU A 37 5.70 1.85 5.61
CA LEU A 37 4.84 1.74 4.44
C LEU A 37 4.62 0.27 4.07
N GLN A 38 3.39 -0.05 3.68
CA GLN A 38 3.01 -1.37 3.18
C GLN A 38 2.86 -1.35 1.66
N VAL A 39 2.95 -2.53 1.04
CA VAL A 39 2.89 -2.66 -0.43
C VAL A 39 1.55 -2.14 -0.96
N GLU A 40 0.46 -2.44 -0.25
CA GLU A 40 -0.92 -2.07 -0.52
C GLU A 40 -1.30 -0.61 -0.22
N HIS A 41 -0.33 0.26 0.09
CA HIS A 41 -0.58 1.70 0.26
C HIS A 41 -1.25 2.32 -0.96
N THR A 42 -0.93 1.82 -2.16
CA THR A 42 -1.44 2.30 -3.46
C THR A 42 -2.97 2.41 -3.46
N CYS A 43 -3.70 1.40 -2.95
CA CYS A 43 -5.15 1.45 -2.86
C CYS A 43 -5.66 2.61 -2.00
N SER A 44 -4.95 2.92 -0.91
CA SER A 44 -5.31 4.03 -0.03
C SER A 44 -5.05 5.37 -0.70
N GLU A 45 -3.96 5.48 -1.47
CA GLU A 45 -3.67 6.67 -2.27
C GLU A 45 -4.76 6.89 -3.32
N GLU A 46 -5.16 5.86 -4.07
CA GLU A 46 -6.17 5.97 -5.14
C GLU A 46 -7.53 6.45 -4.60
N ILE A 47 -7.97 5.93 -3.45
CA ILE A 47 -9.29 6.30 -2.91
C ILE A 47 -9.27 7.60 -2.10
N THR A 48 -8.10 8.13 -1.71
CA THR A 48 -8.02 9.38 -0.93
C THR A 48 -7.44 10.54 -1.71
N GLY A 49 -6.72 10.28 -2.81
CA GLY A 49 -5.91 11.26 -3.53
C GLY A 49 -4.66 11.72 -2.78
N ILE A 50 -4.28 11.04 -1.70
CA ILE A 50 -3.13 11.39 -0.87
C ILE A 50 -1.92 10.56 -1.31
N ASP A 51 -0.85 11.23 -1.74
CA ASP A 51 0.46 10.61 -1.95
C ASP A 51 1.13 10.37 -0.58
N ILE A 52 1.11 9.13 -0.13
CA ILE A 52 1.61 8.70 1.18
C ILE A 52 3.14 8.76 1.18
N VAL A 53 3.81 8.32 0.11
CA VAL A 53 5.28 8.32 0.03
C VAL A 53 5.83 9.75 0.13
N GLN A 54 5.27 10.68 -0.63
CA GLN A 54 5.62 12.10 -0.55
C GLN A 54 5.32 12.67 0.83
N SER A 55 4.20 12.29 1.44
CA SER A 55 3.85 12.72 2.79
C SER A 55 4.87 12.22 3.82
N GLN A 56 5.36 10.98 3.70
CA GLN A 56 6.42 10.45 4.57
C GLN A 56 7.69 11.30 4.51
N ILE A 57 8.12 11.71 3.31
CA ILE A 57 9.30 12.55 3.11
C ILE A 57 9.08 13.91 3.76
N LYS A 58 7.95 14.57 3.48
CA LYS A 58 7.61 15.89 4.05
C LYS A 58 7.50 15.86 5.58
N ILE A 59 6.96 14.80 6.16
CA ILE A 59 6.91 14.61 7.61
C ILE A 59 8.32 14.44 8.17
N ALA A 60 9.19 13.70 7.50
CA ALA A 60 10.60 13.55 7.90
C ALA A 60 11.38 14.87 7.81
N GLU A 61 11.00 15.79 6.90
CA GLU A 61 11.50 17.17 6.86
C GLU A 61 10.95 18.05 8.00
N GLY A 62 10.10 17.51 8.88
CA GLY A 62 9.52 18.22 10.01
C GLY A 62 8.22 18.98 9.71
N LYS A 63 7.60 18.78 8.52
CA LYS A 63 6.32 19.41 8.22
C LYS A 63 5.18 18.76 9.02
N PRO A 64 4.35 19.55 9.72
CA PRO A 64 3.17 19.04 10.39
C PRO A 64 2.09 18.63 9.39
N LEU A 65 1.19 17.72 9.79
CA LEU A 65 0.11 17.22 8.93
C LEU A 65 -0.82 18.34 8.41
N ALA A 66 -1.04 19.39 9.19
CA ALA A 66 -1.85 20.54 8.80
C ALA A 66 -1.27 21.27 7.57
N ASP A 67 0.05 21.43 7.49
CA ASP A 67 0.74 22.07 6.35
C ASP A 67 0.65 21.19 5.09
N LEU A 68 0.41 19.89 5.26
CA LEU A 68 0.18 18.93 4.19
C LEU A 68 -1.30 18.82 3.79
N GLY A 69 -2.20 19.54 4.49
CA GLY A 69 -3.64 19.43 4.30
C GLY A 69 -4.25 18.11 4.80
N LEU A 70 -3.51 17.35 5.61
CA LEU A 70 -3.88 16.02 6.11
C LEU A 70 -4.65 16.12 7.44
N GLU A 71 -5.82 16.76 7.37
CA GLU A 71 -6.75 16.89 8.51
C GLU A 71 -7.93 15.92 8.37
N GLN A 72 -8.35 15.30 9.48
CA GLN A 72 -9.28 14.18 9.47
C GLN A 72 -10.64 14.49 8.80
N ASP A 73 -11.12 15.72 8.89
CA ASP A 73 -12.36 16.21 8.31
C ASP A 73 -12.25 16.51 6.80
N LYS A 74 -11.03 16.80 6.33
CA LYS A 74 -10.71 17.07 4.92
C LYS A 74 -10.45 15.80 4.10
N ILE A 75 -10.07 14.70 4.74
CA ILE A 75 -9.88 13.41 4.05
C ILE A 75 -11.24 12.86 3.59
N LYS A 76 -11.39 12.67 2.28
CA LYS A 76 -12.59 12.08 1.64
C LYS A 76 -12.24 10.79 0.92
N LEU A 77 -13.18 9.86 0.90
CA LEU A 77 -13.07 8.63 0.11
C LEU A 77 -13.72 8.84 -1.25
N MET A 78 -13.03 8.39 -2.30
CA MET A 78 -13.45 8.47 -3.69
C MET A 78 -13.45 7.07 -4.29
N GLY A 79 -14.65 6.52 -4.52
CA GLY A 79 -14.80 5.21 -5.16
C GLY A 79 -14.17 4.07 -4.38
N ALA A 80 -13.55 3.14 -5.12
CA ALA A 80 -12.85 1.98 -4.59
C ALA A 80 -11.65 1.66 -5.48
N ALA A 81 -10.62 1.06 -4.90
CA ALA A 81 -9.44 0.61 -5.61
C ALA A 81 -9.14 -0.86 -5.25
N VAL A 82 -8.55 -1.58 -6.20
CA VAL A 82 -8.14 -2.98 -6.03
C VAL A 82 -6.70 -3.10 -6.51
N GLN A 83 -5.86 -3.72 -5.68
CA GLN A 83 -4.48 -4.06 -6.05
C GLN A 83 -4.38 -5.56 -6.29
N CYS A 84 -3.81 -5.92 -7.44
CA CYS A 84 -3.38 -7.29 -7.72
C CYS A 84 -1.85 -7.29 -7.87
N ARG A 85 -1.19 -8.27 -7.25
CA ARG A 85 0.24 -8.48 -7.41
C ARG A 85 0.45 -9.57 -8.44
N MET A 86 1.09 -9.22 -9.55
CA MET A 86 1.51 -10.18 -10.57
C MET A 86 2.89 -10.71 -10.17
N THR A 87 2.98 -12.02 -9.94
CA THR A 87 4.22 -12.71 -9.54
C THR A 87 4.58 -13.76 -10.59
N THR A 88 5.79 -14.31 -10.51
CA THR A 88 6.20 -15.47 -11.33
C THR A 88 5.79 -16.80 -10.69
N GLU A 89 5.01 -16.78 -9.62
CA GLU A 89 4.54 -18.00 -8.95
C GLU A 89 3.58 -18.77 -9.86
N ASP A 90 3.91 -20.02 -10.17
CA ASP A 90 3.07 -20.87 -11.03
C ASP A 90 2.02 -21.64 -10.20
N PRO A 91 0.71 -21.35 -10.34
CA PRO A 91 -0.35 -22.06 -9.61
C PRO A 91 -0.43 -23.56 -9.95
N ALA A 92 -0.01 -23.97 -11.15
CA ALA A 92 0.02 -25.38 -11.54
C ALA A 92 1.20 -26.13 -10.91
N ASN A 93 2.24 -25.40 -10.47
CA ASN A 93 3.42 -25.93 -9.81
C ASN A 93 3.52 -25.46 -8.34
N ASN A 94 2.40 -25.55 -7.62
CA ASN A 94 2.31 -25.25 -6.18
C ASN A 94 2.80 -23.85 -5.80
N PHE A 95 2.55 -22.84 -6.65
CA PHE A 95 2.98 -21.45 -6.47
C PHE A 95 4.50 -21.30 -6.33
N THR A 96 5.28 -22.22 -6.91
CA THR A 96 6.73 -22.07 -6.95
C THR A 96 7.09 -20.87 -7.86
N PRO A 97 7.95 -19.93 -7.42
CA PRO A 97 8.42 -18.85 -8.27
C PRO A 97 9.19 -19.38 -9.47
N ASP A 98 8.75 -19.01 -10.68
CA ASP A 98 9.48 -19.28 -11.91
C ASP A 98 10.60 -18.25 -12.12
N VAL A 99 11.64 -18.68 -12.83
CA VAL A 99 12.88 -17.94 -13.06
C VAL A 99 13.23 -17.94 -14.54
N GLY A 100 14.02 -16.98 -14.99
CA GLY A 100 14.45 -16.88 -16.38
C GLY A 100 14.17 -15.52 -17.00
N ARG A 101 14.19 -15.45 -18.32
CA ARG A 101 14.06 -14.20 -19.06
C ARG A 101 12.61 -13.95 -19.47
N ILE A 102 12.11 -12.74 -19.23
CA ILE A 102 10.83 -12.28 -19.76
C ILE A 102 11.02 -11.86 -21.22
N ASP A 103 10.68 -12.73 -22.18
CA ASP A 103 10.86 -12.43 -23.61
C ASP A 103 9.92 -11.32 -24.11
N VAL A 104 8.75 -11.14 -23.50
CA VAL A 104 7.78 -10.09 -23.85
C VAL A 104 7.07 -9.59 -22.60
N PHE A 105 7.10 -8.27 -22.39
CA PHE A 105 6.26 -7.60 -21.41
C PHE A 105 5.45 -6.47 -22.05
N ARG A 106 4.15 -6.40 -21.78
CA ARG A 106 3.27 -5.32 -22.21
C ARG A 106 2.41 -4.88 -21.04
N SER A 107 2.62 -3.66 -20.57
CA SER A 107 1.81 -3.05 -19.51
C SER A 107 0.44 -2.64 -20.04
N ALA A 108 -0.57 -2.72 -19.18
CA ALA A 108 -1.87 -2.11 -19.43
C ALA A 108 -1.79 -0.59 -19.24
N GLU A 109 -2.66 0.15 -19.91
CA GLU A 109 -2.76 1.61 -19.78
C GLU A 109 -4.23 2.03 -19.85
N GLY A 110 -4.57 3.17 -19.25
CA GLY A 110 -5.92 3.73 -19.31
C GLY A 110 -6.35 4.44 -18.03
N PHE A 111 -7.51 5.08 -18.09
CA PHE A 111 -8.11 5.74 -16.93
C PHE A 111 -8.43 4.71 -15.84
N GLY A 112 -8.00 4.98 -14.61
CA GLY A 112 -8.19 4.09 -13.46
C GLY A 112 -7.24 2.90 -13.42
N ILE A 113 -6.21 2.87 -14.29
CA ILE A 113 -5.15 1.87 -14.26
C ILE A 113 -3.88 2.50 -13.71
N ARG A 114 -3.40 1.98 -12.57
CA ARG A 114 -2.11 2.30 -11.97
C ARG A 114 -1.21 1.07 -12.03
N ILE A 115 0.06 1.28 -12.39
CA ILE A 115 1.07 0.22 -12.46
C ILE A 115 2.32 0.69 -11.73
N ASP A 116 2.66 0.00 -10.64
CA ASP A 116 3.91 0.13 -9.92
C ASP A 116 4.80 -1.08 -10.30
N SER A 117 5.63 -0.92 -11.33
CA SER A 117 6.54 -1.98 -11.81
C SER A 117 7.93 -1.84 -11.21
N ALA A 118 8.57 -2.97 -10.88
CA ALA A 118 9.96 -3.02 -10.44
C ALA A 118 10.86 -3.63 -11.52
N SER A 119 10.83 -4.95 -11.68
CA SER A 119 11.74 -5.71 -12.54
C SER A 119 11.06 -6.31 -13.79
N ALA A 120 9.82 -5.93 -14.08
CA ALA A 120 9.07 -6.48 -15.20
C ALA A 120 9.20 -5.56 -16.43
N TYR A 121 10.12 -5.93 -17.32
CA TYR A 121 10.31 -5.34 -18.65
C TYR A 121 10.81 -6.41 -19.62
N THR A 122 10.67 -6.17 -20.92
CA THR A 122 11.18 -7.08 -21.95
C THR A 122 12.68 -7.29 -21.77
N ASP A 123 13.13 -8.54 -21.83
CA ASP A 123 14.48 -9.02 -21.56
C ASP A 123 14.94 -8.99 -20.10
N ALA A 124 14.07 -8.64 -19.14
CA ALA A 124 14.41 -8.74 -17.72
C ALA A 124 14.66 -10.21 -17.33
N VAL A 125 15.69 -10.43 -16.51
CA VAL A 125 16.03 -11.76 -15.97
C VAL A 125 15.57 -11.84 -14.52
N ILE A 126 14.64 -12.76 -14.26
CA ILE A 126 14.14 -13.09 -12.94
C ILE A 126 15.07 -14.14 -12.35
N SER A 127 15.72 -13.78 -11.25
CA SER A 127 16.54 -14.69 -10.44
C SER A 127 15.68 -15.43 -9.41
N PRO A 128 16.16 -16.56 -8.88
CA PRO A 128 15.58 -17.17 -7.68
C PRO A 128 15.58 -16.22 -6.47
#